data_AF-A0A4R5AUK6-F1
#
_entry.id   AF-A0A4R5AUK6-F1
#
_cell.length_a   1.000
_cell.length_b   1.000
_cell.length_c   1.000
_cell.angle_alpha   90.00
_cell.angle_beta   90.00
_cell.angle_gamma   90.00
#
_symmetry.space_group_name_H-M   'P 1'
#
loop_
_entity.id
_entity.type
_entity.pdbx_description
1 polymer ?
#
loop_
_entity_poly.entity_id
_entity_poly.type
_entity_poly.pdbx_seq_one_letter_code
_entity_poly.pdbx_strand_id
1 'polypeptide(L)' 'MTVNLTGRGAGALGELVRRTGDSKTDVINRALIVYELIERITDEGGAVFVREPDSAELERVRFL' A
#
# COMPACT_ATOMS: atom_id res chain seq x y z
N MET A 1 6.67 -2.04 20.65
CA MET A 1 7.37 -2.33 19.38
C MET A 1 7.68 -0.99 18.72
N THR A 2 8.89 -0.81 18.21
CA THR A 2 9.31 0.42 17.51
C THR A 2 9.67 0.05 16.08
N VAL A 3 9.19 0.81 15.10
CA VAL A 3 9.47 0.59 13.68
C VAL A 3 10.27 1.78 13.16
N ASN A 4 11.43 1.51 12.58
CA ASN A 4 12.25 2.53 11.95
C ASN A 4 11.83 2.69 10.50
N LEU A 5 11.41 3.89 10.13
CA LEU A 5 11.02 4.22 8.76
C LEU A 5 12.17 4.93 8.04
N THR A 6 12.38 4.61 6.77
CA THR A 6 13.22 5.44 5.90
C THR A 6 12.60 6.84 5.75
N GLY A 7 13.37 7.83 5.30
CA GLY A 7 12.84 9.17 5.04
C GLY A 7 11.64 9.16 4.08
N ARG A 8 11.67 8.30 3.06
CA ARG A 8 10.56 8.09 2.13
C ARG A 8 9.34 7.47 2.82
N GLY A 9 9.55 6.47 3.68
CA GLY A 9 8.47 5.83 4.44
C GLY A 9 7.81 6.79 5.43
N ALA A 10 8.60 7.61 6.14
CA ALA A 10 8.06 8.63 7.04
C ALA A 10 7.24 9.70 6.28
N GLY A 11 7.71 10.12 5.10
CA GLY A 11 6.98 11.03 4.22
C GLY A 11 5.64 10.45 3.75
N ALA A 12 5.65 9.20 3.29
CA ALA A 12 4.44 8.50 2.85
C ALA A 12 3.42 8.33 4.00
N LEU A 13 3.88 7.96 5.20
CA LEU A 13 3.04 7.88 6.39
C LEU A 13 2.39 9.23 6.70
N GLY A 14 3.17 10.32 6.64
CA GLY A 14 2.64 11.67 6.85
C GLY A 14 1.56 12.06 5.84
N GLU A 15 1.77 11.75 4.56
CA GLU A 15 0.77 12.02 3.52
C GLU A 15 -0.50 11.18 3.68
N LEU A 16 -0.37 9.90 4.04
CA LEU A 16 -1.52 9.04 4.29
C LEU A 16 -2.36 9.54 5.45
N VAL A 17 -1.74 9.89 6.58
CA VAL A 17 -2.44 10.50 7.72
C VAL A 17 -3.17 11.78 7.30
N ARG A 18 -2.55 12.63 6.47
CA ARG A 18 -3.21 13.84 5.96
C ARG A 18 -4.42 13.53 5.08
N ARG A 19 -4.32 12.54 4.19
CA ARG A 19 -5.37 12.20 3.21
C ARG A 19 -6.54 11.46 3.83
N THR A 20 -6.27 10.55 4.77
CA THR A 20 -7.31 9.68 5.33
C THR A 20 -7.85 10.17 6.66
N GLY A 21 -7.10 10.99 7.40
CA GLY A 21 -7.42 11.39 8.76
C GLY A 21 -7.15 10.32 9.81
N ASP A 22 -6.63 9.16 9.39
CA ASP A 22 -6.29 8.05 10.28
C ASP A 22 -5.11 8.41 11.20
N SER A 23 -5.01 7.76 12.36
CA SER A 23 -3.80 7.89 13.18
C SER A 23 -2.61 7.20 12.51
N LYS A 24 -1.38 7.56 12.91
CA LYS A 24 -0.17 6.87 12.42
C LYS A 24 -0.23 5.35 12.67
N THR A 25 -0.78 4.95 13.81
CA THR A 25 -0.95 3.54 14.18
C THR A 25 -1.90 2.82 13.24
N ASP A 26 -3.04 3.45 12.92
CA ASP A 26 -4.04 2.89 12.01
C ASP A 26 -3.46 2.73 10.60
N VAL A 27 -2.76 3.75 10.11
CA VAL A 27 -2.08 3.69 8.79
C VAL A 27 -1.06 2.55 8.74
N ILE A 28 -0.21 2.40 9.77
CA ILE A 28 0.80 1.33 9.81
C ILE A 28 0.13 -0.04 9.83
N ASN A 29 -0.88 -0.23 10.68
CA ASN A 29 -1.59 -1.51 10.77
C ASN A 29 -2.28 -1.86 9.46
N ARG A 30 -2.97 -0.90 8.84
CA ARG A 30 -3.64 -1.11 7.56
C ARG A 30 -2.65 -1.37 6.42
N ALA A 31 -1.51 -0.69 6.41
CA ALA A 31 -0.44 -0.93 5.43
C ALA A 31 0.10 -2.36 5.52
N LEU A 32 0.32 -2.88 6.73
CA LEU A 32 0.76 -4.26 6.94
C LEU A 32 -0.26 -5.28 6.41
N ILE A 33 -1.55 -5.07 6.69
CA ILE A 33 -2.63 -5.95 6.20
C ILE A 33 -2.71 -5.94 4.67
N VAL A 34 -2.62 -4.76 4.06
CA VAL A 34 -2.65 -4.63 2.59
C VAL A 34 -1.43 -5.29 1.96
N TYR A 35 -0.25 -5.13 2.57
CA TYR A 35 0.98 -5.74 2.07
C TYR A 35 0.91 -7.27 2.13
N GLU A 36 0.45 -7.84 3.26
CA GLU A 36 0.22 -9.29 3.39
C GLU A 36 -0.74 -9.82 2.32
N LEU A 37 -1.85 -9.12 2.07
CA LEU A 37 -2.82 -9.52 1.06
C LEU A 37 -2.20 -9.58 -0.34
N ILE A 38 -1.39 -8.59 -0.70
CA ILE A 38 -0.73 -8.50 -2.01
C ILE A 38 0.28 -9.63 -2.18
N GLU A 39 1.12 -9.87 -1.16
CA GLU A 39 2.08 -10.97 -1.17
C GLU A 39 1.36 -12.31 -1.33
N ARG A 40 0.31 -12.55 -0.54
CA ARG A 40 -0.48 -13.79 -0.61
C ARG A 40 -1.11 -14.03 -1.99
N ILE A 41 -1.71 -13.01 -2.60
CA ILE A 41 -2.27 -13.11 -3.97
C ILE A 41 -1.17 -13.50 -4.96
N THR A 42 0.02 -12.90 -4.83
CA THR A 42 1.13 -13.11 -5.76
C THR A 42 1.74 -14.50 -5.60
N ASP A 43 1.94 -14.95 -4.36
CA ASP A 43 2.46 -16.28 -4.03
C ASP A 43 1.52 -17.42 -4.47
N GLU A 44 0.21 -17.19 -4.42
CA GLU A 44 -0.81 -18.12 -4.92
C GLU A 44 -0.93 -18.11 -6.47
N GLY A 45 -0.06 -17.38 -7.18
CA GLY A 45 -0.02 -17.31 -8.65
C GLY A 45 -1.00 -16.29 -9.25
N GLY A 46 -1.62 -15.45 -8.43
CA GLY A 46 -2.50 -14.37 -8.83
C GLY A 46 -1.77 -13.12 -9.32
N ALA A 47 -2.55 -12.08 -9.62
CA ALA A 47 -2.02 -10.78 -10.04
C ALA A 47 -2.97 -9.64 -9.63
N VAL A 48 -2.40 -8.48 -9.32
CA VAL A 48 -3.14 -7.25 -9.04
C VAL A 48 -3.07 -6.34 -10.26
N PHE A 49 -4.24 -5.81 -10.66
CA PHE A 49 -4.36 -4.86 -11.76
C PHE A 49 -4.98 -3.56 -11.25
N VAL A 50 -4.57 -2.44 -11.83
CA VAL A 50 -5.15 -1.12 -11.61
C VAL A 50 -5.79 -0.62 -12.90
N ARG A 51 -6.84 0.18 -12.74
CA ARG A 51 -7.43 0.98 -13.83
C ARG A 51 -7.30 2.43 -13.43
N GLU A 52 -6.48 3.18 -14.16
CA GLU A 52 -6.41 4.62 -13.99
C GLU A 52 -7.74 5.27 -14.43
N PRO A 53 -8.12 6.41 -13.83
CA PRO A 53 -9.23 7.21 -14.33
C PRO A 53 -9.06 7.44 -15.84
N ASP A 54 -10.15 7.26 -16.59
CA ASP A 54 -10.21 7.40 -18.05
C ASP A 54 -9.46 6.34 -18.88
N SER A 55 -8.90 5.30 -18.26
CA SER A 55 -8.32 4.16 -18.98
C SER A 55 -9.34 3.04 -19.25
N ALA A 56 -9.40 2.59 -20.50
CA ALA A 56 -10.17 1.41 -20.89
C ALA A 56 -9.48 0.08 -20.47
N GLU A 57 -8.16 0.11 -20.25
CA GLU A 57 -7.33 -1.06 -20.05
C GLU A 57 -6.97 -1.27 -18.57
N LEU A 58 -6.73 -2.54 -18.21
CA LEU A 58 -6.19 -2.92 -16.92
C LEU A 58 -4.67 -3.04 -17.01
N GLU A 59 -3.96 -2.40 -16.08
CA GLU A 59 -2.51 -2.43 -16.01
C GLU A 59 -2.04 -3.26 -14.82
N ARG A 60 -1.14 -4.21 -15.06
CA ARG A 60 -0.60 -5.06 -14.00
C ARG A 60 0.32 -4.24 -13.10
N VAL A 61 0.00 -4.21 -11.81
CA VAL A 61 0.84 -3.58 -10.79
C VAL A 61 2.00 -4.52 -10.46
N ARG A 62 3.21 -3.97 -10.42
CA ARG A 62 4.40 -4.66 -9.90
C ARG A 62 4.81 -3.99 -8.60
N PHE A 63 4.68 -4.72 -7.50
CA PHE A 63 5.18 -4.31 -6.19
C PHE A 63 6.69 -4.63 -6.12
N LEU A 64 7.47 -3.75 -5.48
CA LEU A 64 8.93 -3.87 -5.31
C LEU A 64 9.28 -4.44 -3.94
#